data_AF-A0A925EQ66-F1
#
_entry.id   AF-A0A925EQ66-F1
#
_cell.length_a   1.000
_cell.length_b   1.000
_cell.length_c   1.000
_cell.angle_alpha   90.00
_cell.angle_beta   90.00
_cell.angle_gamma   90.00
#
_symmetry.space_group_name_H-M   'P 1'
#
loop_
_entity.id
_entity.type
_entity.pdbx_description
1 polymer ?
#
loop_
_entity_poly.entity_id
_entity_poly.type
_entity_poly.pdbx_seq_one_letter_code
_entity_poly.pdbx_strand_id
1 'polypeptide(L)'
;MGLPWYRVHTVVTSDPGRLIAVHLMHTALVAGWAGSMAFYETAVFNPSNPVLNPMWRQGMFVIPFMSRLGVINSWNGWSVFGNFNADGLGHAVDANVANIGVWSFEGVGASHILLAGLLFLAACWHWVNWDLELFRNPRNGELGLDLPKIFGIHLLLAGLGCFGFGAVHMQTVGMWVSADPVYVGLGKYGNLLKGIDPTALGAVVPTGFAWGADGFNPYNPAGIAAHHVAAGIVGILGGIFHIIVRPPERLYRGLRMGNIETVLASALAAVFFAAFVVAGTFWYGSATNPVELFGPVRYFWDAQVYHTEIDKVVAENLKKGMSPKDAENAVPLRLRFYDYVGNSPAKGGLFRGGPMNNGDGIGIGWLGRPVFKDKEGR
;
A
#
# COMPACT_ATOMS: atom_id res chain seq x y z
N MET A 1 -21.21 -18.70 39.05
CA MET A 1 -21.60 -17.96 37.84
C MET A 1 -20.52 -18.17 36.79
N GLY A 2 -20.89 -18.50 35.55
CA GLY A 2 -19.92 -18.69 34.44
C GLY A 2 -19.33 -17.37 33.94
N LEU A 3 -18.46 -17.43 32.93
CA LEU A 3 -17.91 -16.24 32.26
C LEU A 3 -19.02 -15.47 31.51
N PRO A 4 -19.11 -14.13 31.64
CA PRO A 4 -19.95 -13.31 30.77
C PRO A 4 -19.53 -13.40 29.31
N TRP A 5 -20.47 -13.20 28.39
CA TRP A 5 -20.25 -13.34 26.93
C TRP A 5 -19.10 -12.48 26.38
N TYR A 6 -18.87 -11.28 26.92
CA TYR A 6 -17.81 -10.38 26.48
C TYR A 6 -16.42 -10.71 27.05
N ARG A 7 -16.31 -11.78 27.86
CA ARG A 7 -15.05 -12.25 28.46
C ARG A 7 -14.63 -13.64 27.95
N VAL A 8 -15.31 -14.20 26.96
CA VAL A 8 -15.05 -15.59 26.52
C VAL A 8 -13.60 -15.83 26.07
N HIS A 9 -12.92 -14.81 25.55
CA HIS A 9 -11.52 -14.92 25.13
C HIS A 9 -10.50 -14.75 26.27
N THR A 10 -10.91 -14.40 27.49
CA THR A 10 -9.95 -14.33 28.61
C THR A 10 -9.40 -15.70 28.99
N VAL A 11 -9.99 -16.79 28.51
CA VAL A 11 -9.53 -18.17 28.79
C VAL A 11 -8.14 -18.47 28.21
N VAL A 12 -7.67 -17.71 27.22
CA VAL A 12 -6.34 -17.92 26.61
C VAL A 12 -5.25 -17.00 27.18
N THR A 13 -5.56 -16.10 28.12
CA THR A 13 -4.56 -15.12 28.61
C THR A 13 -3.41 -15.76 29.38
N SER A 14 -3.64 -16.93 29.97
CA SER A 14 -2.64 -17.73 30.71
C SER A 14 -2.28 -19.03 30.00
N ASP A 15 -2.67 -19.20 28.73
CA ASP A 15 -2.41 -20.41 27.93
C ASP A 15 -1.68 -20.01 26.64
N PRO A 16 -0.34 -20.00 26.65
CA PRO A 16 0.45 -19.56 25.50
C PRO A 16 0.22 -20.38 24.23
N GLY A 17 0.02 -21.70 24.36
CA GLY A 17 -0.20 -22.58 23.22
C GLY A 17 -1.51 -22.25 22.50
N ARG A 18 -2.61 -22.11 23.25
CA ARG A 18 -3.90 -21.72 22.67
C ARG A 18 -3.95 -20.25 22.27
N LEU A 19 -3.20 -19.37 22.94
CA LEU A 19 -3.05 -17.98 22.52
C LEU A 19 -2.40 -17.89 21.14
N ILE A 20 -1.34 -18.67 20.88
CA ILE A 20 -0.73 -18.75 19.54
C ILE A 20 -1.72 -19.32 18.53
N ALA A 21 -2.47 -20.36 18.89
CA ALA A 21 -3.48 -20.95 18.00
C ALA A 21 -4.53 -19.92 17.53
N VAL A 22 -5.05 -19.08 18.42
CA VAL A 22 -6.02 -18.05 18.02
C VAL A 22 -5.39 -16.91 17.22
N HIS A 23 -4.12 -16.57 17.45
CA HIS A 23 -3.38 -15.65 16.59
C HIS A 23 -3.19 -16.21 15.18
N LEU A 24 -2.84 -17.50 15.06
CA LEU A 24 -2.72 -18.20 13.78
C LEU A 24 -4.06 -18.25 13.04
N MET A 25 -5.15 -18.53 13.75
CA MET A 25 -6.50 -18.49 13.19
C MET A 25 -6.87 -17.11 12.67
N HIS A 26 -6.62 -16.06 13.46
CA HIS A 26 -6.85 -14.68 13.01
C HIS A 26 -6.02 -14.35 11.77
N THR A 27 -4.75 -14.76 11.74
CA THR A 27 -3.87 -14.53 10.59
C THR A 27 -4.35 -15.29 9.35
N ALA A 28 -4.86 -16.52 9.51
CA ALA A 28 -5.47 -17.30 8.46
C ALA A 28 -6.70 -16.61 7.87
N LEU A 29 -7.57 -16.03 8.71
CA LEU A 29 -8.74 -15.28 8.28
C LEU A 29 -8.35 -14.03 7.47
N VAL A 30 -7.35 -13.29 7.92
CA VAL A 30 -6.86 -12.09 7.21
C VAL A 30 -6.20 -12.46 5.87
N ALA A 31 -5.38 -13.51 5.84
CA ALA A 31 -4.80 -14.02 4.59
C ALA A 31 -5.88 -14.52 3.62
N GLY A 32 -6.89 -15.24 4.14
CA GLY A 32 -8.04 -15.70 3.36
C GLY A 32 -8.81 -14.54 2.75
N TRP A 33 -9.10 -13.50 3.55
CA TRP A 33 -9.72 -12.27 3.06
C TRP A 33 -8.91 -11.63 1.93
N ALA A 34 -7.59 -11.50 2.08
CA ALA A 34 -6.73 -10.89 1.07
C ALA A 34 -6.77 -11.68 -0.26
N GLY A 35 -6.67 -13.02 -0.19
CA GLY A 35 -6.76 -13.89 -1.36
C GLY A 35 -8.14 -13.82 -2.03
N SER A 36 -9.22 -13.90 -1.25
CA SER A 36 -10.59 -13.80 -1.76
C SER A 36 -10.88 -12.44 -2.40
N MET A 37 -10.42 -11.34 -1.79
CA MET A 37 -10.61 -9.99 -2.33
C MET A 37 -9.82 -9.79 -3.62
N ALA A 38 -8.58 -10.30 -3.69
CA ALA A 38 -7.77 -10.27 -4.90
C ALA A 38 -8.44 -11.01 -6.06
N PHE A 39 -8.98 -12.21 -5.83
CA PHE A 39 -9.71 -12.96 -6.86
C PHE A 39 -11.01 -12.28 -7.27
N TYR A 40 -11.75 -11.72 -6.31
CA TYR A 40 -12.97 -10.96 -6.60
C TYR A 40 -12.67 -9.76 -7.51
N GLU A 41 -11.68 -8.93 -7.16
CA GLU A 41 -11.31 -7.75 -7.96
C GLU A 41 -10.81 -8.15 -9.35
N THR A 42 -9.93 -9.15 -9.43
CA THR A 42 -9.41 -9.64 -10.71
C THR A 42 -10.54 -10.16 -11.62
N ALA A 43 -11.60 -10.76 -11.05
CA ALA A 43 -12.73 -11.27 -11.81
C ALA A 43 -13.65 -10.18 -12.38
N VAL A 44 -13.69 -8.99 -11.76
CA VAL A 44 -14.61 -7.90 -12.15
C VAL A 44 -13.90 -6.68 -12.75
N PHE A 45 -12.57 -6.59 -12.64
CA PHE A 45 -11.79 -5.48 -13.16
C PHE A 45 -11.78 -5.46 -14.68
N ASN A 46 -12.04 -4.28 -15.26
CA ASN A 46 -11.96 -4.02 -16.68
C ASN A 46 -10.67 -3.23 -17.02
N PRO A 47 -9.65 -3.87 -17.63
CA PRO A 47 -8.38 -3.22 -17.94
C PRO A 47 -8.38 -2.41 -19.25
N SER A 48 -9.48 -2.37 -20.01
CA SER A 48 -9.49 -1.87 -21.40
C SER A 48 -9.17 -0.37 -21.58
N ASN A 49 -9.36 0.46 -20.54
CA ASN A 49 -9.13 1.90 -20.62
C ASN A 49 -8.51 2.43 -19.32
N PRO A 50 -7.17 2.37 -19.16
CA PRO A 50 -6.49 2.84 -17.96
C PRO A 50 -6.52 4.37 -17.79
N VAL A 51 -6.94 5.13 -18.80
CA VAL A 51 -6.98 6.61 -18.74
C VAL A 51 -8.32 7.11 -18.18
N LEU A 52 -9.45 6.64 -18.72
CA LEU A 52 -10.79 7.11 -18.33
C LEU A 52 -11.58 6.10 -17.48
N ASN A 53 -11.10 4.86 -17.38
CA ASN A 53 -11.66 3.84 -16.50
C ASN A 53 -10.57 3.13 -15.65
N PRO A 54 -9.67 3.85 -14.96
CA PRO A 54 -8.66 3.25 -14.10
C PRO A 54 -9.26 2.50 -12.90
N MET A 55 -8.43 1.72 -12.19
CA MET A 55 -8.85 0.87 -11.07
C MET A 55 -9.64 1.59 -9.96
N TRP A 56 -9.27 2.84 -9.63
CA TRP A 56 -9.96 3.63 -8.61
C TRP A 56 -11.36 4.07 -9.03
N ARG A 57 -11.65 4.19 -10.35
CA ARG A 57 -13.02 4.43 -10.85
C ARG A 57 -13.93 3.23 -10.68
N GLN A 58 -13.33 2.03 -10.69
CA GLN A 58 -14.02 0.74 -10.64
C GLN A 58 -14.18 0.20 -9.21
N GLY A 59 -13.80 0.96 -8.18
CA GLY A 59 -13.93 0.53 -6.79
C GLY A 59 -12.96 -0.58 -6.41
N MET A 60 -11.84 -0.72 -7.13
CA MET A 60 -10.79 -1.67 -6.78
C MET A 60 -10.08 -1.17 -5.51
N PHE A 61 -9.88 -2.07 -4.56
CA PHE A 61 -9.28 -1.78 -3.27
C PHE A 61 -7.90 -2.42 -3.13
N VAL A 62 -7.74 -3.72 -3.43
CA VAL A 62 -6.48 -4.46 -3.22
C VAL A 62 -5.54 -4.49 -4.43
N ILE A 63 -6.06 -4.42 -5.66
CA ILE A 63 -5.23 -4.27 -6.89
C ILE A 63 -4.25 -3.08 -6.78
N PRO A 64 -4.68 -1.87 -6.36
CA PRO A 64 -3.77 -0.76 -6.09
C PRO A 64 -2.58 -1.11 -5.18
N PHE A 65 -2.80 -1.90 -4.12
CA PHE A 65 -1.73 -2.27 -3.18
C PHE A 65 -0.75 -3.27 -3.79
N MET A 66 -1.25 -4.23 -4.58
CA MET A 66 -0.42 -5.16 -5.34
C MET A 66 0.44 -4.43 -6.37
N SER A 67 -0.18 -3.54 -7.16
CA SER A 67 0.50 -2.74 -8.18
C SER A 67 1.52 -1.77 -7.62
N ARG A 68 1.27 -1.20 -6.42
CA ARG A 68 2.24 -0.35 -5.73
C ARG A 68 3.58 -1.04 -5.50
N LEU A 69 3.59 -2.36 -5.31
CA LEU A 69 4.80 -3.13 -4.98
C LEU A 69 5.33 -3.98 -6.14
N GLY A 70 4.81 -3.78 -7.35
CA GLY A 70 5.36 -4.36 -8.58
C GLY A 70 4.46 -5.38 -9.28
N VAL A 71 3.39 -5.85 -8.64
CA VAL A 71 2.46 -6.81 -9.27
C VAL A 71 1.46 -6.06 -10.13
N ILE A 72 1.73 -5.99 -11.42
CA ILE A 72 0.95 -5.21 -12.39
C ILE A 72 0.26 -6.06 -13.46
N ASN A 73 0.49 -7.37 -13.52
CA ASN A 73 0.01 -8.24 -14.60
C ASN A 73 -0.98 -9.31 -14.11
N SER A 74 -1.82 -9.76 -15.05
CA SER A 74 -2.75 -10.88 -14.91
C SER A 74 -2.41 -11.99 -15.89
N TRP A 75 -2.57 -13.25 -15.45
CA TRP A 75 -2.42 -14.43 -16.32
C TRP A 75 -3.39 -14.44 -17.51
N ASN A 76 -4.45 -13.61 -17.46
CA ASN A 76 -5.40 -13.43 -18.57
C ASN A 76 -4.91 -12.46 -19.66
N GLY A 77 -3.63 -12.07 -19.67
CA GLY A 77 -3.06 -11.34 -20.79
C GLY A 77 -3.21 -9.82 -20.71
N TRP A 78 -3.49 -9.24 -19.54
CA TRP A 78 -3.57 -7.80 -19.34
C TRP A 78 -2.65 -7.29 -18.21
N SER A 79 -2.33 -5.99 -18.26
CA SER A 79 -1.62 -5.25 -17.21
C SER A 79 -2.39 -3.98 -16.84
N VAL A 80 -2.30 -3.52 -15.59
CA VAL A 80 -3.07 -2.37 -15.07
C VAL A 80 -2.87 -1.06 -15.84
N PHE A 81 -1.78 -0.92 -16.60
CA PHE A 81 -1.43 0.31 -17.33
C PHE A 81 -0.96 0.11 -18.78
N GLY A 82 -1.42 -0.95 -19.44
CA GLY A 82 -1.15 -1.18 -20.88
C GLY A 82 -0.21 -2.35 -21.14
N ASN A 83 0.85 -2.14 -21.95
CA ASN A 83 1.75 -3.22 -22.38
C ASN A 83 2.55 -3.81 -21.20
N PHE A 84 2.86 -5.11 -21.30
CA PHE A 84 3.70 -5.83 -20.33
C PHE A 84 5.12 -5.25 -20.31
N ASN A 85 5.51 -4.64 -19.20
CA ASN A 85 6.83 -4.01 -19.08
C ASN A 85 7.69 -4.61 -17.94
N ALA A 86 7.13 -5.48 -17.09
CA ALA A 86 7.85 -6.15 -15.99
C ALA A 86 7.16 -7.47 -15.59
N ASP A 87 7.85 -8.44 -14.99
CA ASP A 87 7.32 -9.77 -14.57
C ASP A 87 6.82 -9.84 -13.11
N GLY A 88 6.70 -8.68 -12.44
CA GLY A 88 6.42 -8.62 -11.00
C GLY A 88 7.64 -8.81 -10.09
N LEU A 89 8.81 -9.15 -10.65
CA LEU A 89 10.10 -9.21 -9.96
C LEU A 89 11.09 -8.14 -10.47
N GLY A 90 10.64 -7.25 -11.35
CA GLY A 90 11.45 -6.17 -11.93
C GLY A 90 12.23 -6.58 -13.18
N HIS A 91 12.06 -7.80 -13.70
CA HIS A 91 12.63 -8.18 -14.99
C HIS A 91 11.74 -7.70 -16.13
N ALA A 92 12.34 -7.12 -17.17
CA ALA A 92 11.62 -6.78 -18.38
C ALA A 92 11.03 -8.04 -19.04
N VAL A 93 9.75 -7.98 -19.41
CA VAL A 93 9.06 -9.07 -20.13
C VAL A 93 8.88 -8.61 -21.57
N ASP A 94 9.09 -9.53 -22.51
CA ASP A 94 8.72 -9.28 -23.91
C ASP A 94 7.20 -9.17 -24.00
N ALA A 95 6.70 -8.05 -24.50
CA ALA A 95 5.28 -7.79 -24.69
C ALA A 95 4.57 -8.86 -25.57
N ASN A 96 5.33 -9.64 -26.34
CA ASN A 96 4.83 -10.73 -27.19
C ASN A 96 4.84 -12.11 -26.53
N VAL A 97 5.41 -12.24 -25.33
CA VAL A 97 5.55 -13.53 -24.64
C VAL A 97 4.61 -13.56 -23.44
N ALA A 98 3.63 -14.46 -23.49
CA ALA A 98 2.66 -14.74 -22.43
C ALA A 98 3.27 -15.39 -21.16
N ASN A 99 4.55 -15.14 -20.86
CA ASN A 99 5.22 -15.63 -19.66
C ASN A 99 5.46 -14.46 -18.70
N ILE A 100 4.39 -14.02 -18.05
CA ILE A 100 4.39 -12.95 -17.04
C ILE A 100 4.90 -13.42 -15.67
N GLY A 101 5.46 -14.62 -15.58
CA GLY A 101 5.91 -15.24 -14.34
C GLY A 101 4.78 -15.71 -13.42
N VAL A 102 5.18 -16.16 -12.23
CA VAL A 102 4.25 -16.67 -11.19
C VAL A 102 3.56 -15.52 -10.44
N TRP A 103 4.19 -14.35 -10.35
CA TRP A 103 3.71 -13.23 -9.52
C TRP A 103 2.77 -12.28 -10.26
N SER A 104 1.66 -12.84 -10.75
CA SER A 104 0.49 -12.09 -11.22
C SER A 104 -0.48 -11.77 -10.08
N PHE A 105 -1.55 -11.01 -10.34
CA PHE A 105 -2.64 -10.82 -9.37
C PHE A 105 -3.24 -12.15 -8.90
N GLU A 106 -3.43 -13.11 -9.82
CA GLU A 106 -3.92 -14.45 -9.49
C GLU A 106 -2.90 -15.26 -8.69
N GLY A 107 -1.61 -15.15 -9.01
CA GLY A 107 -0.53 -15.81 -8.26
C GLY A 107 -0.42 -15.29 -6.82
N VAL A 108 -0.57 -13.98 -6.60
CA VAL A 108 -0.67 -13.39 -5.26
C VAL A 108 -1.93 -13.88 -4.54
N GLY A 109 -3.09 -13.87 -5.21
CA GLY A 109 -4.34 -14.36 -4.65
C GLY A 109 -4.24 -15.83 -4.21
N ALA A 110 -3.72 -16.71 -5.08
CA ALA A 110 -3.53 -18.13 -4.80
C ALA A 110 -2.58 -18.35 -3.62
N SER A 111 -1.46 -17.61 -3.58
CA SER A 111 -0.48 -17.69 -2.50
C SER A 111 -1.10 -17.34 -1.14
N HIS A 112 -1.98 -16.33 -1.08
CA HIS A 112 -2.69 -15.96 0.14
C HIS A 112 -3.71 -17.02 0.59
N ILE A 113 -4.44 -17.66 -0.35
CA ILE A 113 -5.35 -18.76 -0.02
C ILE A 113 -4.59 -19.99 0.51
N LEU A 114 -3.45 -20.35 -0.11
CA LEU A 114 -2.61 -21.44 0.36
C LEU A 114 -2.03 -21.14 1.76
N LEU A 115 -1.55 -19.92 1.98
CA LEU A 115 -1.09 -19.46 3.30
C LEU A 115 -2.20 -19.57 4.35
N ALA A 116 -3.42 -19.14 4.03
CA ALA A 116 -4.56 -19.24 4.93
C ALA A 116 -4.85 -20.70 5.35
N GLY A 117 -4.83 -21.63 4.40
CA GLY A 117 -5.00 -23.06 4.68
C GLY A 117 -3.92 -23.64 5.59
N LEU A 118 -2.64 -23.31 5.32
CA LEU A 118 -1.52 -23.76 6.15
C LEU A 118 -1.59 -23.19 7.58
N LEU A 119 -1.93 -21.91 7.72
CA LEU A 119 -2.10 -21.26 9.02
C LEU A 119 -3.28 -21.83 9.81
N PHE A 120 -4.38 -22.17 9.12
CA PHE A 120 -5.52 -22.83 9.73
C PHE A 120 -5.14 -24.21 10.31
N LEU A 121 -4.41 -25.02 9.54
CA LEU A 121 -3.93 -26.32 10.01
C LEU A 121 -2.97 -26.17 11.20
N ALA A 122 -2.07 -25.18 11.15
CA ALA A 122 -1.17 -24.88 12.26
C ALA A 122 -1.94 -24.43 13.52
N ALA A 123 -3.00 -23.62 13.37
CA ALA A 123 -3.86 -23.20 14.47
C ALA A 123 -4.51 -24.41 15.17
N CYS A 124 -5.05 -25.36 14.39
CA CYS A 124 -5.62 -26.60 14.92
C CYS A 124 -4.58 -27.41 15.70
N TRP A 125 -3.37 -27.55 15.15
CA TRP A 125 -2.30 -28.28 15.83
C TRP A 125 -1.90 -27.63 17.16
N HIS A 126 -1.70 -26.31 17.17
CA HIS A 126 -1.33 -25.56 18.38
C HIS A 126 -2.43 -25.55 19.45
N TRP A 127 -3.70 -25.58 19.03
CA TRP A 127 -4.82 -25.67 19.95
C TRP A 127 -4.86 -27.00 20.70
N VAL A 128 -4.65 -28.11 19.97
CA VAL A 128 -4.64 -29.46 20.52
C VAL A 128 -3.39 -29.71 21.36
N ASN A 129 -2.22 -29.34 20.82
CA ASN A 129 -0.91 -29.55 21.44
C ASN A 129 -0.44 -28.30 22.20
N TRP A 130 -1.31 -27.77 23.07
CA TRP A 130 -1.09 -26.52 23.77
C TRP A 130 -0.08 -26.64 24.93
N ASP A 131 -0.01 -27.80 25.59
CA ASP A 131 0.82 -28.04 26.77
C ASP A 131 2.23 -28.51 26.40
N LEU A 132 3.01 -27.60 25.81
CA LEU A 132 4.40 -27.85 25.45
C LEU A 132 5.34 -27.39 26.57
N GLU A 133 6.38 -28.17 26.84
CA GLU A 133 7.43 -27.82 27.82
C GLU A 133 8.07 -26.45 27.54
N LEU A 134 8.12 -26.03 26.26
CA LEU A 134 8.58 -24.71 25.84
C LEU A 134 7.84 -23.55 26.54
N PHE A 135 6.56 -23.72 26.85
CA PHE A 135 5.75 -22.68 27.49
C PHE A 135 5.83 -22.72 29.01
N ARG A 136 6.51 -23.70 29.59
CA ARG A 136 6.65 -23.86 31.04
C ARG A 136 7.93 -23.19 31.52
N ASN A 137 7.83 -22.49 32.64
CA ASN A 137 8.96 -21.94 33.33
C ASN A 137 9.77 -23.10 33.97
N PRO A 138 11.06 -23.28 33.61
CA PRO A 138 11.84 -24.41 34.10
C PRO A 138 12.02 -24.48 35.62
N ARG A 139 11.75 -23.38 36.35
CA ARG A 139 11.93 -23.32 37.81
C ARG A 139 10.72 -23.79 38.60
N ASN A 140 9.51 -23.57 38.08
CA ASN A 140 8.27 -23.85 38.82
C ASN A 140 7.21 -24.59 37.99
N GLY A 141 7.49 -24.88 36.71
CA GLY A 141 6.60 -25.61 35.81
C GLY A 141 5.35 -24.83 35.36
N GLU A 142 5.17 -23.58 35.81
CA GLU A 142 4.02 -22.76 35.43
C GLU A 142 4.13 -22.27 33.99
N LEU A 143 2.98 -22.11 33.32
CA LEU A 143 2.96 -21.49 32.00
C LEU A 143 3.36 -20.02 32.09
N GLY A 144 4.25 -19.59 31.20
CA GLY A 144 4.73 -18.22 31.21
C GLY A 144 5.48 -17.83 29.94
N LEU A 145 5.53 -16.53 29.70
CA LEU A 145 6.23 -15.94 28.56
C LEU A 145 7.24 -14.90 29.05
N ASP A 146 8.48 -15.01 28.59
CA ASP A 146 9.50 -13.98 28.81
C ASP A 146 9.31 -12.83 27.81
N LEU A 147 8.25 -12.03 28.04
CA LEU A 147 7.79 -10.97 27.12
C LEU A 147 8.90 -10.00 26.68
N PRO A 148 9.81 -9.52 27.56
CA PRO A 148 10.89 -8.63 27.13
C PRO A 148 11.84 -9.27 26.11
N LYS A 149 12.16 -10.56 26.27
CA LYS A 149 13.03 -11.28 25.33
C LYS A 149 12.31 -11.56 24.02
N ILE A 150 11.04 -11.97 24.10
CA ILE A 150 10.18 -12.16 22.92
C ILE A 150 10.07 -10.87 22.10
N PHE A 151 9.93 -9.72 22.77
CA PHE A 151 9.95 -8.41 22.11
C PHE A 151 11.26 -8.20 21.33
N GLY A 152 12.42 -8.48 21.93
CA GLY A 152 13.70 -8.37 21.24
C GLY A 152 13.83 -9.29 20.03
N ILE A 153 13.34 -10.53 20.12
CA ILE A 153 13.32 -11.49 18.99
C ILE A 153 12.43 -10.96 17.85
N HIS A 154 11.20 -10.54 18.15
CA HIS A 154 10.29 -10.01 17.14
C HIS A 154 10.80 -8.70 16.53
N LEU A 155 11.39 -7.81 17.33
CA LEU A 155 11.97 -6.56 16.85
C LEU A 155 13.18 -6.82 15.93
N LEU A 156 14.02 -7.80 16.24
CA LEU A 156 15.12 -8.21 15.38
C LEU A 156 14.60 -8.73 14.03
N LEU A 157 13.61 -9.63 14.04
CA LEU A 157 13.00 -10.16 12.82
C LEU A 157 12.31 -9.06 12.00
N ALA A 158 11.60 -8.14 12.66
CA ALA A 158 10.98 -6.99 12.01
C ALA A 158 12.05 -6.05 11.41
N GLY A 159 13.16 -5.83 12.10
CA GLY A 159 14.30 -5.06 11.61
C GLY A 159 14.93 -5.68 10.37
N LEU A 160 15.15 -7.00 10.37
CA LEU A 160 15.66 -7.74 9.21
C LEU A 160 14.71 -7.67 8.01
N GLY A 161 13.40 -7.86 8.23
CA GLY A 161 12.40 -7.73 7.19
C GLY A 161 12.31 -6.31 6.61
N CYS A 162 12.32 -5.29 7.48
CA CYS A 162 12.30 -3.88 7.08
C CYS A 162 13.55 -3.51 6.28
N PHE A 163 14.73 -3.91 6.76
CA PHE A 163 16.00 -3.70 6.05
C PHE A 163 15.99 -4.40 4.69
N GLY A 164 15.63 -5.69 4.64
CA GLY A 164 15.58 -6.48 3.41
C GLY A 164 14.62 -5.89 2.38
N PHE A 165 13.46 -5.39 2.82
CA PHE A 165 12.53 -4.69 1.93
C PHE A 165 13.18 -3.43 1.32
N GLY A 166 13.78 -2.57 2.13
CA GLY A 166 14.43 -1.33 1.63
C GLY A 166 15.70 -1.56 0.80
N ALA A 167 16.53 -2.52 1.21
CA ALA A 167 17.84 -2.78 0.61
C ALA A 167 17.77 -3.73 -0.60
N VAL A 168 16.77 -4.62 -0.65
CA VAL A 168 16.61 -5.61 -1.72
C VAL A 168 15.39 -5.27 -2.56
N HIS A 169 14.16 -5.44 -2.04
CA HIS A 169 12.93 -5.28 -2.84
C HIS A 169 12.88 -3.92 -3.52
N MET A 170 13.09 -2.83 -2.80
CA MET A 170 13.00 -1.46 -3.33
C MET A 170 14.12 -1.09 -4.32
N GLN A 171 15.18 -1.91 -4.41
CA GLN A 171 16.32 -1.72 -5.31
C GLN A 171 16.31 -2.67 -6.51
N THR A 172 15.59 -3.80 -6.42
CA THR A 172 15.47 -4.78 -7.50
C THR A 172 14.12 -4.68 -8.21
N VAL A 173 13.03 -4.95 -7.48
CA VAL A 173 11.67 -4.81 -8.00
C VAL A 173 11.28 -3.34 -8.04
N GLY A 174 11.52 -2.65 -6.93
CA GLY A 174 11.12 -1.27 -6.73
C GLY A 174 9.69 -1.11 -6.26
N MET A 175 9.11 0.04 -6.59
CA MET A 175 7.71 0.35 -6.36
C MET A 175 7.14 1.13 -7.54
N TRP A 176 5.82 1.22 -7.61
CA TRP A 176 5.17 2.14 -8.54
C TRP A 176 5.54 3.59 -8.24
N VAL A 177 6.03 4.30 -9.24
CA VAL A 177 6.18 5.76 -9.24
C VAL A 177 5.27 6.36 -10.31
N SER A 178 4.55 7.42 -9.93
CA SER A 178 3.63 8.14 -10.82
C SER A 178 4.41 8.92 -11.88
N ALA A 179 3.92 8.89 -13.13
CA ALA A 179 4.40 9.78 -14.20
C ALA A 179 3.54 11.04 -14.35
N ASP A 180 2.66 11.31 -13.38
CA ASP A 180 1.92 12.55 -13.30
C ASP A 180 2.87 13.72 -12.99
N PRO A 181 2.85 14.81 -13.79
CA PRO A 181 3.79 15.92 -13.64
C PRO A 181 3.70 16.61 -12.27
N VAL A 182 2.53 16.60 -11.61
CA VAL A 182 2.37 17.16 -10.27
C VAL A 182 3.14 16.34 -9.25
N TYR A 183 2.97 15.01 -9.25
CA TYR A 183 3.70 14.13 -8.34
C TYR A 183 5.21 14.15 -8.61
N VAL A 184 5.63 14.14 -9.88
CA VAL A 184 7.04 14.25 -10.26
C VAL A 184 7.66 15.55 -9.75
N GLY A 185 6.94 16.68 -9.86
CA GLY A 185 7.38 17.97 -9.36
C GLY A 185 7.47 18.02 -7.82
N LEU A 186 6.44 17.54 -7.12
CA LEU A 186 6.40 17.50 -5.65
C LEU A 186 7.49 16.59 -5.07
N GLY A 187 7.72 15.44 -5.69
CA GLY A 187 8.65 14.43 -5.22
C GLY A 187 10.07 14.53 -5.79
N LYS A 188 10.28 15.42 -6.78
CA LYS A 188 11.58 15.67 -7.45
C LYS A 188 12.29 14.41 -7.95
N TYR A 189 11.52 13.43 -8.42
CA TYR A 189 12.05 12.12 -8.81
C TYR A 189 12.03 11.87 -10.33
N GLY A 190 11.91 12.92 -11.15
CA GLY A 190 11.84 12.76 -12.62
C GLY A 190 13.02 12.01 -13.25
N ASN A 191 14.16 11.93 -12.55
CA ASN A 191 15.29 11.08 -12.94
C ASN A 191 14.97 9.58 -12.92
N LEU A 192 14.04 9.11 -12.07
CA LEU A 192 13.61 7.71 -12.00
C LEU A 192 12.79 7.28 -13.22
N LEU A 193 12.20 8.24 -13.95
CA LEU A 193 11.40 7.99 -15.14
C LEU A 193 12.21 8.12 -16.45
N LYS A 194 13.53 8.36 -16.37
CA LYS A 194 14.37 8.47 -17.56
C LYS A 194 14.39 7.13 -18.32
N GLY A 195 14.07 7.18 -19.61
CA GLY A 195 14.03 6.00 -20.47
C GLY A 195 12.72 5.21 -20.39
N ILE A 196 11.77 5.64 -19.55
CA ILE A 196 10.39 5.14 -19.57
C ILE A 196 9.64 5.82 -20.73
N ASP A 197 8.72 5.08 -21.36
CA ASP A 197 7.84 5.62 -22.39
C ASP A 197 7.16 6.93 -21.90
N PRO A 198 7.33 8.05 -22.63
CA PRO A 198 6.72 9.33 -22.25
C PRO A 198 5.18 9.31 -22.17
N THR A 199 4.54 8.30 -22.78
CA THR A 199 3.09 8.10 -22.74
C THR A 199 2.63 7.28 -21.54
N ALA A 200 3.54 6.67 -20.79
CA ALA A 200 3.21 5.87 -19.61
C ALA A 200 2.51 6.70 -18.52
N LEU A 201 1.57 6.06 -17.82
CA LEU A 201 0.88 6.66 -16.67
C LEU A 201 1.74 6.62 -15.39
N GLY A 202 2.67 5.68 -15.33
CA GLY A 202 3.67 5.51 -14.29
C GLY A 202 4.44 4.24 -14.58
N ALA A 203 5.34 3.86 -13.68
CA ALA A 203 6.13 2.66 -13.84
C ALA A 203 6.53 2.08 -12.50
N VAL A 204 6.76 0.76 -12.47
CA VAL A 204 7.43 0.11 -11.35
C VAL A 204 8.93 0.25 -11.59
N VAL A 205 9.64 0.93 -10.69
CA VAL A 205 11.07 1.18 -10.83
C VAL A 205 11.81 1.05 -9.51
N PRO A 206 13.07 0.58 -9.52
CA PRO A 206 13.99 0.77 -8.42
C PRO A 206 14.07 2.24 -8.00
N THR A 207 13.95 2.50 -6.71
CA THR A 207 13.82 3.89 -6.21
C THR A 207 15.16 4.54 -5.89
N GLY A 208 16.23 3.76 -5.73
CA GLY A 208 17.48 4.25 -5.17
C GLY A 208 17.30 4.67 -3.71
N PHE A 209 18.09 5.64 -3.26
CA PHE A 209 18.02 6.18 -1.90
C PHE A 209 18.15 7.71 -1.90
N ALA A 210 17.36 8.38 -1.07
CA ALA A 210 17.52 9.80 -0.74
C ALA A 210 17.90 9.95 0.74
N TRP A 211 19.19 10.12 1.03
CA TRP A 211 19.72 10.25 2.39
C TRP A 211 19.73 11.69 2.94
N GLY A 212 19.58 12.68 2.05
CA GLY A 212 19.51 14.09 2.43
C GLY A 212 18.12 14.48 2.97
N ALA A 213 17.93 15.78 3.24
CA ALA A 213 16.67 16.31 3.76
C ALA A 213 15.44 15.99 2.87
N ASP A 214 15.65 15.89 1.55
CA ASP A 214 14.58 15.56 0.60
C ASP A 214 14.07 14.11 0.78
N GLY A 215 14.82 13.23 1.46
CA GLY A 215 14.33 11.90 1.85
C GLY A 215 13.17 11.92 2.86
N PHE A 216 12.95 13.05 3.54
CA PHE A 216 11.79 13.25 4.43
C PHE A 216 10.61 13.91 3.72
N ASN A 217 10.74 14.25 2.43
CA ASN A 217 9.62 14.72 1.63
C ASN A 217 8.65 13.54 1.40
N PRO A 218 7.37 13.64 1.82
CA PRO A 218 6.41 12.54 1.67
C PRO A 218 6.13 12.16 0.22
N TYR A 219 6.48 13.01 -0.75
CA TYR A 219 6.35 12.74 -2.18
C TYR A 219 7.61 12.15 -2.83
N ASN A 220 8.73 12.01 -2.10
CA ASN A 220 9.95 11.44 -2.66
C ASN A 220 10.02 9.91 -2.39
N PRO A 221 9.88 9.06 -3.43
CA PRO A 221 9.89 7.60 -3.25
C PRO A 221 11.25 7.05 -2.79
N ALA A 222 12.37 7.70 -3.13
CA ALA A 222 13.70 7.29 -2.69
C ALA A 222 13.90 7.49 -1.18
N GLY A 223 13.12 8.38 -0.56
CA GLY A 223 13.04 8.54 0.89
C GLY A 223 12.41 7.32 1.59
N ILE A 224 11.47 6.64 0.94
CA ILE A 224 10.83 5.42 1.47
C ILE A 224 11.85 4.30 1.59
N ALA A 225 12.66 4.06 0.55
CA ALA A 225 13.70 3.04 0.61
C ALA A 225 14.77 3.36 1.66
N ALA A 226 15.20 4.62 1.74
CA ALA A 226 16.13 5.10 2.76
C ALA A 226 15.58 4.90 4.19
N HIS A 227 14.30 5.20 4.40
CA HIS A 227 13.61 4.94 5.66
C HIS A 227 13.67 3.47 6.06
N HIS A 228 13.30 2.55 5.16
CA HIS A 228 13.29 1.11 5.47
C HIS A 228 14.67 0.56 5.81
N VAL A 229 15.71 1.02 5.10
CA VAL A 229 17.09 0.62 5.42
C VAL A 229 17.53 1.16 6.78
N ALA A 230 17.35 2.46 7.03
CA ALA A 230 17.77 3.08 8.30
C ALA A 230 16.98 2.52 9.49
N ALA A 231 15.64 2.47 9.39
CA ALA A 231 14.77 1.94 10.43
C ALA A 231 15.00 0.43 10.63
N GLY A 232 15.29 -0.32 9.57
CA GLY A 232 15.68 -1.73 9.64
C GLY A 232 16.96 -1.93 10.45
N ILE A 233 18.01 -1.14 10.19
CA ILE A 233 19.25 -1.17 10.97
C ILE A 233 18.98 -0.84 12.45
N VAL A 234 18.20 0.20 12.73
CA VAL A 234 17.81 0.56 14.11
C VAL A 234 17.04 -0.58 14.77
N GLY A 235 16.12 -1.23 14.07
CA GLY A 235 15.37 -2.38 14.54
C GLY A 235 16.25 -3.60 14.83
N ILE A 236 17.26 -3.87 14.00
CA ILE A 236 18.23 -4.95 14.23
C ILE A 236 19.05 -4.69 15.49
N LEU A 237 19.64 -3.49 15.61
CA LEU A 237 20.46 -3.13 16.77
C LEU A 237 19.61 -3.09 18.05
N GLY A 238 18.41 -2.52 17.98
CA GLY A 238 17.45 -2.51 19.09
C GLY A 238 16.98 -3.91 19.49
N GLY A 239 16.71 -4.77 18.52
CA GLY A 239 16.32 -6.17 18.75
C GLY A 239 17.41 -6.94 19.49
N ILE A 240 18.66 -6.84 19.03
CA ILE A 240 19.82 -7.45 19.71
C ILE A 240 19.94 -6.93 21.14
N PHE A 241 19.88 -5.61 21.33
CA PHE A 241 19.91 -5.00 22.66
C PHE A 241 18.82 -5.57 23.58
N HIS A 242 17.58 -5.66 23.10
CA HIS A 242 16.45 -6.18 23.89
C HIS A 242 16.50 -7.70 24.14
N ILE A 243 17.27 -8.46 23.36
CA ILE A 243 17.52 -9.88 23.63
C ILE A 243 18.56 -10.04 24.76
N ILE A 244 19.65 -9.26 24.71
CA ILE A 244 20.81 -9.47 25.59
C ILE A 244 20.73 -8.67 26.90
N VAL A 245 19.94 -7.59 26.96
CA VAL A 245 19.81 -6.73 28.15
C VAL A 245 18.46 -6.93 28.83
N ARG A 246 18.47 -7.28 30.12
CA ARG A 246 17.23 -7.38 30.91
C ARG A 246 16.68 -6.00 31.28
N PRO A 247 15.35 -5.83 31.37
CA PRO A 247 14.76 -4.57 31.81
C PRO A 247 15.23 -4.20 33.23
N PRO A 248 15.48 -2.89 33.49
CA PRO A 248 15.68 -2.39 34.83
C PRO A 248 14.47 -2.73 35.72
N GLU A 249 14.73 -3.12 36.98
CA GLU A 249 13.68 -3.53 37.94
C GLU A 249 12.57 -2.49 38.09
N ARG A 250 12.94 -1.20 38.15
CA ARG A 250 11.99 -0.08 38.24
C ARG A 250 11.01 -0.07 37.07
N LEU A 251 11.50 -0.28 35.84
CA LEU A 251 10.66 -0.33 34.64
C LEU A 251 9.83 -1.61 34.59
N TYR A 252 10.42 -2.76 34.94
CA TYR A 252 9.71 -4.03 34.97
C TYR A 252 8.49 -3.98 35.89
N ARG A 253 8.67 -3.42 37.10
CA ARG A 253 7.58 -3.25 38.07
C ARG A 253 6.62 -2.13 37.68
N GLY A 254 7.14 -0.97 37.26
CA GLY A 254 6.33 0.19 36.91
C GLY A 254 5.40 -0.05 35.73
N LEU A 255 5.88 -0.77 34.71
CA LEU A 255 5.12 -1.11 33.50
C LEU A 255 4.50 -2.52 33.54
N ARG A 256 4.59 -3.23 34.66
CA ARG A 256 3.99 -4.57 34.83
C ARG A 256 4.36 -5.54 33.70
N MET A 257 5.64 -5.60 33.32
CA MET A 257 6.13 -6.35 32.15
C MET A 257 5.97 -7.88 32.22
N GLY A 258 5.49 -8.42 33.35
CA GLY A 258 5.07 -9.83 33.47
C GLY A 258 3.62 -10.08 33.06
N ASN A 259 2.80 -9.05 32.84
CA ASN A 259 1.41 -9.17 32.39
C ASN A 259 1.33 -8.88 30.89
N ILE A 260 0.82 -9.84 30.10
CA ILE A 260 0.66 -9.70 28.65
C ILE A 260 -0.28 -8.56 28.24
N GLU A 261 -1.24 -8.18 29.10
CA GLU A 261 -2.14 -7.07 28.81
C GLU A 261 -1.42 -5.73 28.69
N THR A 262 -0.26 -5.54 29.34
CA THR A 262 0.52 -4.31 29.14
C THR A 262 1.08 -4.23 27.72
N VAL A 263 1.43 -5.38 27.14
CA VAL A 263 1.88 -5.47 25.74
C VAL A 263 0.72 -5.16 24.82
N LEU A 264 -0.46 -5.76 25.06
CA LEU A 264 -1.69 -5.47 24.32
C LEU A 264 -2.02 -3.97 24.34
N ALA A 265 -2.00 -3.33 25.52
CA ALA A 265 -2.29 -1.90 25.66
C ALA A 265 -1.31 -1.02 24.86
N SER A 266 -0.01 -1.28 24.98
CA SER A 266 1.00 -0.53 24.22
C SER A 266 0.96 -0.79 22.71
N ALA A 267 0.64 -2.03 22.29
CA ALA A 267 0.50 -2.39 20.89
C ALA A 267 -0.72 -1.71 20.25
N LEU A 268 -1.85 -1.63 20.96
CA LEU A 268 -3.03 -0.89 20.49
C LEU A 268 -2.74 0.59 20.28
N ALA A 269 -1.98 1.22 21.19
CA ALA A 269 -1.55 2.61 21.02
C ALA A 269 -0.67 2.80 19.77
N ALA A 270 0.28 1.89 19.52
CA ALA A 270 1.13 1.92 18.33
C ALA A 270 0.35 1.69 17.03
N VAL A 271 -0.58 0.73 17.01
CA VAL A 271 -1.43 0.44 15.84
C VAL A 271 -2.35 1.62 15.53
N PHE A 272 -2.94 2.25 16.55
CA PHE A 272 -3.77 3.44 16.38
C PHE A 272 -2.99 4.64 15.83
N PHE A 273 -1.77 4.86 16.33
CA PHE A 273 -0.87 5.89 15.78
C PHE A 273 -0.58 5.62 14.29
N ALA A 274 -0.20 4.39 13.93
CA ALA A 274 0.03 4.02 12.54
C ALA A 274 -1.23 4.21 11.66
N ALA A 275 -2.41 3.86 12.18
CA ALA A 275 -3.69 4.04 11.49
C ALA A 275 -3.97 5.52 11.15
N PHE A 276 -3.69 6.45 12.06
CA PHE A 276 -3.83 7.88 11.78
C PHE A 276 -2.81 8.38 10.75
N VAL A 277 -1.57 7.92 10.83
CA VAL A 277 -0.53 8.30 9.86
C VAL A 277 -0.95 7.87 8.45
N VAL A 278 -1.38 6.61 8.28
CA VAL A 278 -1.82 6.13 6.95
C VAL A 278 -3.11 6.80 6.49
N ALA A 279 -4.08 7.06 7.38
CA ALA A 279 -5.28 7.82 7.02
C ALA A 279 -4.93 9.23 6.53
N GLY A 280 -3.98 9.90 7.20
CA GLY A 280 -3.45 11.19 6.78
C GLY A 280 -2.78 11.12 5.40
N THR A 281 -1.83 10.22 5.19
CA THR A 281 -1.10 10.14 3.91
C THR A 281 -1.99 9.72 2.75
N PHE A 282 -3.04 8.92 2.97
CA PHE A 282 -4.05 8.64 1.94
C PHE A 282 -4.88 9.88 1.59
N TRP A 283 -5.26 10.68 2.59
CA TRP A 283 -6.10 11.85 2.38
C TRP A 283 -5.36 13.04 1.77
N TYR A 284 -4.09 13.24 2.14
CA TYR A 284 -3.26 14.34 1.64
C TYR A 284 -2.46 13.99 0.38
N GLY A 285 -2.21 12.70 0.13
CA GLY A 285 -1.32 12.24 -0.94
C GLY A 285 0.13 12.10 -0.47
N SER A 286 0.82 11.12 -1.04
CA SER A 286 2.24 10.83 -0.80
C SER A 286 2.78 9.95 -1.94
N ALA A 287 4.09 9.69 -1.98
CA ALA A 287 4.70 8.74 -2.91
C ALA A 287 4.14 7.30 -2.77
N THR A 288 3.61 6.92 -1.61
CA THR A 288 2.96 5.62 -1.41
C THR A 288 1.52 5.58 -1.92
N ASN A 289 0.91 6.72 -2.20
CA ASN A 289 -0.49 6.82 -2.62
C ASN A 289 -0.58 7.61 -3.94
N PRO A 290 -0.02 7.06 -5.03
CA PRO A 290 0.00 7.69 -6.35
C PRO A 290 -1.41 7.77 -6.95
N VAL A 291 -1.65 8.84 -7.71
CA VAL A 291 -2.97 9.18 -8.28
C VAL A 291 -3.49 8.11 -9.23
N GLU A 292 -2.62 7.41 -9.98
CA GLU A 292 -3.06 6.41 -10.94
C GLU A 292 -3.64 5.16 -10.26
N LEU A 293 -3.20 4.86 -9.03
CA LEU A 293 -3.65 3.71 -8.26
C LEU A 293 -4.87 4.04 -7.40
N PHE A 294 -4.90 5.22 -6.78
CA PHE A 294 -5.89 5.56 -5.73
C PHE A 294 -6.82 6.72 -6.08
N GLY A 295 -6.62 7.38 -7.23
CA GLY A 295 -7.37 8.56 -7.63
C GLY A 295 -6.79 9.86 -7.05
N PRO A 296 -7.25 11.02 -7.52
CA PRO A 296 -6.74 12.31 -7.09
C PRO A 296 -7.21 12.64 -5.67
N VAL A 297 -6.45 13.48 -4.97
CA VAL A 297 -6.82 13.97 -3.63
C VAL A 297 -7.67 15.24 -3.72
N ARG A 298 -8.54 15.46 -2.73
CA ARG A 298 -9.45 16.64 -2.73
C ARG A 298 -8.72 17.98 -2.85
N TYR A 299 -7.53 18.07 -2.27
CA TYR A 299 -6.76 19.31 -2.22
C TYR A 299 -6.29 19.76 -3.61
N PHE A 300 -6.14 18.83 -4.55
CA PHE A 300 -5.78 19.16 -5.93
C PHE A 300 -6.93 19.84 -6.67
N TRP A 301 -8.17 19.44 -6.38
CA TRP A 301 -9.36 20.15 -6.85
C TRP A 301 -9.48 21.52 -6.19
N ASP A 302 -9.39 21.58 -4.86
CA ASP A 302 -9.56 22.81 -4.08
C ASP A 302 -8.56 23.90 -4.47
N ALA A 303 -7.31 23.52 -4.75
CA ALA A 303 -6.24 24.42 -5.17
C ALA A 303 -6.08 24.54 -6.70
N GLN A 304 -7.01 23.98 -7.50
CA GLN A 304 -6.98 24.04 -8.96
C GLN A 304 -5.63 23.60 -9.56
N VAL A 305 -5.04 22.56 -8.99
CA VAL A 305 -3.69 22.10 -9.34
C VAL A 305 -3.64 21.61 -10.78
N TYR A 306 -4.55 20.71 -11.15
CA TYR A 306 -4.60 20.18 -12.53
C TYR A 306 -5.07 21.23 -13.53
N HIS A 307 -6.01 22.11 -13.15
CA HIS A 307 -6.39 23.26 -13.96
C HIS A 307 -5.18 24.12 -14.35
N THR A 308 -4.37 24.49 -13.34
CA THR A 308 -3.17 25.30 -13.55
C THR A 308 -2.14 24.57 -14.41
N GLU A 309 -1.98 23.26 -14.21
CA GLU A 309 -1.06 22.45 -15.01
C GLU A 309 -1.51 22.32 -16.47
N ILE A 310 -2.82 22.15 -16.70
CA ILE A 310 -3.43 22.18 -18.03
C ILE A 310 -3.14 23.51 -18.73
N ASP A 311 -3.36 24.65 -18.06
CA ASP A 311 -3.10 25.96 -18.65
C ASP A 311 -1.63 26.16 -19.00
N LYS A 312 -0.68 25.64 -18.20
CA LYS A 312 0.74 25.64 -18.54
C LYS A 312 1.01 24.84 -19.82
N VAL A 313 0.48 23.62 -19.93
CA VAL A 313 0.66 22.76 -21.11
C VAL A 313 0.08 23.44 -22.36
N VAL A 314 -1.11 24.05 -22.25
CA VAL A 314 -1.71 24.81 -23.35
C VAL A 314 -0.82 25.99 -23.74
N ALA A 315 -0.32 26.77 -22.77
CA ALA A 315 0.56 27.90 -23.04
C ALA A 315 1.88 27.47 -23.71
N GLU A 316 2.46 26.33 -23.31
CA GLU A 316 3.64 25.76 -23.96
C GLU A 316 3.34 25.30 -25.40
N ASN A 317 2.19 24.68 -25.63
CA ASN A 317 1.76 24.27 -26.96
C ASN A 317 1.55 25.46 -27.90
N LEU A 318 0.95 26.56 -27.39
CA LEU A 318 0.83 27.82 -28.12
C LEU A 318 2.20 28.42 -28.45
N LYS A 319 3.16 28.39 -27.51
CA LYS A 319 4.54 28.85 -27.76
C LYS A 319 5.26 28.02 -28.83
N LYS A 320 4.88 26.75 -29.01
CA LYS A 320 5.34 25.87 -30.09
C LYS A 320 4.66 26.16 -31.44
N GLY A 321 3.80 27.18 -31.52
CA GLY A 321 3.13 27.61 -32.74
C GLY A 321 1.84 26.86 -33.07
N MET A 322 1.30 26.04 -32.14
CA MET A 322 0.01 25.39 -32.33
C MET A 322 -1.13 26.42 -32.34
N SER A 323 -2.18 26.15 -33.11
CA SER A 323 -3.41 26.95 -33.02
C SER A 323 -4.04 26.79 -31.62
N PRO A 324 -4.85 27.74 -31.13
CA PRO A 324 -5.52 27.58 -29.83
C PRO A 324 -6.32 26.28 -29.68
N LYS A 325 -6.98 25.85 -30.75
CA LYS A 325 -7.74 24.60 -30.76
C LYS A 325 -6.83 23.38 -30.65
N ASP A 326 -5.73 23.37 -31.40
CA ASP A 326 -4.78 22.24 -31.39
C ASP A 326 -4.00 22.19 -30.07
N ALA A 327 -3.65 23.35 -29.50
CA ALA A 327 -2.98 23.44 -28.21
C ALA A 327 -3.84 22.86 -27.07
N GLU A 328 -5.14 23.14 -27.08
CA GLU A 328 -6.11 22.57 -26.14
C GLU A 328 -6.32 21.07 -26.34
N ASN A 329 -6.41 20.61 -27.59
CA ASN A 329 -6.58 19.20 -27.96
C ASN A 329 -5.34 18.34 -27.70
N ALA A 330 -4.14 18.95 -27.71
CA ALA A 330 -2.89 18.27 -27.43
C ALA A 330 -2.64 18.02 -25.94
N VAL A 331 -3.49 18.55 -25.04
CA VAL A 331 -3.39 18.26 -23.60
C VAL A 331 -3.75 16.79 -23.35
N PRO A 332 -2.92 16.02 -22.61
CA PRO A 332 -3.22 14.65 -22.28
C PRO A 332 -4.59 14.50 -21.59
N LEU A 333 -5.39 13.58 -22.12
CA LEU A 333 -6.75 13.32 -21.63
C LEU A 333 -6.80 12.98 -20.13
N ARG A 334 -5.76 12.31 -19.60
CA ARG A 334 -5.64 12.01 -18.16
C ARG A 334 -5.66 13.26 -17.28
N LEU A 335 -4.97 14.33 -17.69
CA LEU A 335 -4.90 15.57 -16.92
C LEU A 335 -6.27 16.25 -16.89
N ARG A 336 -6.97 16.26 -18.03
CA ARG A 336 -8.36 16.74 -18.12
C ARG A 336 -9.28 15.94 -17.22
N PHE A 337 -9.09 14.62 -17.16
CA PHE A 337 -9.91 13.76 -16.33
C PHE A 337 -9.63 13.96 -14.84
N TYR A 338 -8.41 14.29 -14.44
CA TYR A 338 -8.12 14.68 -13.06
C TYR A 338 -8.69 16.06 -12.69
N ASP A 339 -8.80 17.00 -13.64
CA ASP A 339 -9.47 18.31 -13.48
C ASP A 339 -11.01 18.22 -13.60
N TYR A 340 -11.60 17.16 -13.04
CA TYR A 340 -13.05 16.94 -13.03
C TYR A 340 -13.53 16.63 -11.62
N VAL A 341 -14.50 17.39 -11.13
CA VAL A 341 -15.02 17.31 -9.76
C VAL A 341 -15.56 15.93 -9.39
N GLY A 342 -16.10 15.17 -10.35
CA GLY A 342 -16.60 13.81 -10.09
C GLY A 342 -15.50 12.84 -9.67
N ASN A 343 -14.24 13.16 -9.93
CA ASN A 343 -13.08 12.40 -9.48
C ASN A 343 -12.54 12.85 -8.11
N SER A 344 -13.07 13.93 -7.53
CA SER A 344 -12.68 14.36 -6.18
C SER A 344 -13.27 13.43 -5.10
N PRO A 345 -12.44 12.90 -4.19
CA PRO A 345 -12.89 11.93 -3.18
C PRO A 345 -13.81 12.56 -2.12
N ALA A 346 -13.89 13.90 -2.07
CA ALA A 346 -14.76 14.64 -1.15
C ALA A 346 -16.20 14.84 -1.67
N LYS A 347 -16.61 14.15 -2.73
CA LYS A 347 -17.94 14.26 -3.35
C LYS A 347 -18.85 13.04 -3.14
N GLY A 348 -18.37 12.06 -2.38
CA GLY A 348 -19.13 10.85 -2.03
C GLY A 348 -20.30 11.09 -1.07
N GLY A 349 -20.87 9.99 -0.61
CA GLY A 349 -21.88 9.99 0.45
C GLY A 349 -21.85 8.66 1.18
N LEU A 350 -22.10 8.67 2.50
CA LEU A 350 -21.90 7.50 3.38
C LEU A 350 -22.62 6.23 2.89
N PHE A 351 -23.81 6.38 2.30
CA PHE A 351 -24.65 5.27 1.83
C PHE A 351 -24.65 5.11 0.31
N ARG A 352 -23.75 5.79 -0.39
CA ARG A 352 -23.55 5.61 -1.84
C ARG A 352 -22.54 4.50 -2.06
N GLY A 353 -22.99 3.26 -1.94
CA GLY A 353 -22.15 2.07 -2.10
C GLY A 353 -21.78 1.79 -3.55
N GLY A 354 -20.61 1.19 -3.76
CA GLY A 354 -20.13 0.74 -5.06
C GLY A 354 -19.11 1.68 -5.72
N PRO A 355 -18.68 1.35 -6.96
CA PRO A 355 -17.69 2.12 -7.70
C PRO A 355 -18.19 3.51 -8.10
N MET A 356 -17.26 4.43 -8.38
CA MET A 356 -17.58 5.77 -8.86
C MET A 356 -18.39 5.72 -10.18
N ASN A 357 -18.11 4.73 -11.03
CA ASN A 357 -18.83 4.49 -12.26
C ASN A 357 -20.34 4.26 -12.09
N ASN A 358 -20.81 3.80 -10.92
CA ASN A 358 -22.25 3.67 -10.66
C ASN A 358 -22.94 5.02 -10.43
N GLY A 359 -22.16 6.08 -10.15
CA GLY A 359 -22.65 7.44 -9.99
C GLY A 359 -22.79 8.15 -11.34
N ASP A 360 -21.67 8.64 -11.88
CA ASP A 360 -21.62 9.48 -13.08
C ASP A 360 -21.31 8.71 -14.38
N GLY A 361 -21.16 7.39 -14.31
CA GLY A 361 -20.94 6.53 -15.47
C GLY A 361 -19.47 6.28 -15.82
N ILE A 362 -19.24 5.57 -16.92
CA ILE A 362 -17.89 5.28 -17.44
C ILE A 362 -17.49 6.41 -18.40
N GLY A 363 -16.29 6.97 -18.20
CA GLY A 363 -15.75 8.01 -19.10
C GLY A 363 -15.50 7.47 -20.51
N ILE A 364 -16.06 8.12 -21.52
CA ILE A 364 -15.93 7.71 -22.94
C ILE A 364 -14.92 8.60 -23.68
N GLY A 365 -14.96 9.91 -23.44
CA GLY A 365 -14.11 10.87 -24.13
C GLY A 365 -14.32 12.28 -23.59
N TRP A 366 -13.46 13.21 -24.02
CA TRP A 366 -13.56 14.63 -23.68
C TRP A 366 -14.25 15.41 -24.79
N LEU A 367 -15.21 16.26 -24.43
CA LEU A 367 -16.00 17.05 -25.38
C LEU A 367 -15.37 18.40 -25.75
N GLY A 368 -14.12 18.64 -25.31
CA GLY A 368 -13.43 19.91 -25.49
C GLY A 368 -13.68 20.91 -24.36
N ARG A 369 -12.88 21.97 -24.34
CA ARG A 369 -13.00 23.07 -23.37
C ARG A 369 -14.16 23.97 -23.80
N PRO A 370 -15.21 24.16 -22.98
CA PRO A 370 -16.24 25.13 -23.31
C PRO A 370 -15.65 26.54 -23.20
N VAL A 371 -15.88 27.36 -24.23
CA VAL A 371 -15.55 28.79 -24.23
C VAL A 371 -16.86 29.54 -24.29
N PHE A 372 -17.19 30.21 -23.19
CA PHE A 372 -18.38 31.04 -23.12
C PHE A 372 -18.00 32.44 -23.56
N LYS A 373 -18.79 33.00 -24.48
CA LYS A 373 -18.67 34.39 -24.92
C LYS A 373 -20.01 35.07 -24.76
N ASP A 374 -20.00 36.29 -24.27
CA ASP A 374 -21.20 37.10 -24.26
C ASP A 374 -21.49 37.73 -25.63
N LYS A 375 -22.52 38.58 -25.71
CA LYS A 375 -22.89 39.28 -26.96
C LYS A 375 -21.79 40.21 -27.49
N GLU A 376 -20.84 40.60 -26.64
CA GLU A 376 -19.71 41.48 -26.96
C GLU A 376 -18.45 40.68 -27.32
N GLY A 377 -18.49 39.35 -27.17
CA GLY A 377 -17.38 38.45 -27.48
C GLY A 377 -16.32 38.32 -26.38
N ARG A 378 -16.62 38.78 -25.16
CA ARG A 378 -15.71 38.72 -23.99
C ARG A 378 -15.53 37.30 -23.46
#